data_AF-A0A1I6MNB7-F1
#
_entry.id   AF-A0A1I6MNB7-F1
#
_cell.length_a   1.000
_cell.length_b   1.000
_cell.length_c   1.000
_cell.angle_alpha   90.00
_cell.angle_beta   90.00
_cell.angle_gamma   90.00
#
_symmetry.space_group_name_H-M   'P 1'
#
loop_
_entity.id
_entity.type
_entity.pdbx_description
1 polymer ?
#
loop_
_entity_poly.entity_id
_entity_poly.type
_entity_poly.pdbx_seq_one_letter_code
_entity_poly.pdbx_strand_id
1 'polypeptide(L)'
;MLLSSPTGDFVELSVDGYQFGHSSSASTGGWDENWLQISGRVRWGAESWVFRDPCLTTWEAQELLGWFRRTVESTPEGIDFTEPNLAFDANSNDGFVATIVVTLRGEAAAPSCATDGGL
;
A
#
# COMPACT_ATOMS: atom_id res chain seq x y z
N MET A 1 3.39 2.47 -8.91
CA MET A 1 2.99 1.07 -9.15
C MET A 1 1.50 1.06 -9.40
N LEU A 2 1.03 0.41 -10.46
CA LEU A 2 -0.39 0.32 -10.80
C LEU A 2 -0.82 -1.14 -10.81
N LEU A 3 -1.86 -1.47 -10.04
CA LEU A 3 -2.57 -2.75 -10.07
C LEU A 3 -3.96 -2.48 -10.62
N SER A 4 -4.37 -3.20 -11.67
CA SER A 4 -5.65 -2.97 -12.36
C SER A 4 -6.39 -4.27 -12.61
N SER A 5 -7.71 -4.24 -12.47
CA SER A 5 -8.58 -5.33 -12.90
C SER A 5 -9.07 -5.12 -14.34
N PRO A 6 -9.56 -6.18 -15.01
CA PRO A 6 -10.27 -6.04 -16.29
C PRO A 6 -11.57 -5.21 -16.21
N THR A 7 -12.14 -5.04 -15.01
CA THR A 7 -13.35 -4.23 -14.78
C THR A 7 -13.06 -2.73 -14.73
N GLY A 8 -11.78 -2.33 -14.77
CA GLY A 8 -11.36 -0.92 -14.75
C GLY A 8 -11.12 -0.36 -13.35
N ASP A 9 -11.28 -1.20 -12.31
CA ASP A 9 -10.86 -0.88 -10.95
C ASP A 9 -9.33 -0.89 -10.87
N PHE A 10 -8.78 -0.03 -10.03
CA PHE A 10 -7.33 0.05 -9.87
C PHE A 10 -6.91 0.60 -8.52
N VAL A 11 -5.69 0.25 -8.13
CA VAL A 11 -4.93 0.89 -7.06
C VAL A 11 -3.58 1.30 -7.66
N GLU A 12 -3.28 2.59 -7.63
CA GLU A 12 -2.00 3.15 -7.99
C GLU A 12 -1.31 3.69 -6.73
N LEU A 13 -0.10 3.21 -6.44
CA LEU A 13 0.71 3.63 -5.29
C LEU A 13 2.04 4.26 -5.76
N SER A 14 2.44 5.38 -5.17
CA SER A 14 3.74 6.01 -5.39
C SER A 14 4.42 6.36 -4.06
N VAL A 15 5.75 6.28 -4.04
CA VAL A 15 6.56 6.83 -2.97
C VAL A 15 6.85 8.29 -3.29
N ASP A 16 6.35 9.20 -2.47
CA ASP A 16 6.54 10.65 -2.66
C ASP A 16 7.84 11.15 -2.00
N GLY A 17 8.37 10.40 -1.04
CA GLY A 17 9.56 10.75 -0.25
C GLY A 17 9.50 10.17 1.16
N TYR A 18 10.31 10.72 2.07
CA TYR A 18 10.29 10.37 3.49
C TYR A 18 9.27 11.23 4.25
N GLN A 19 8.67 10.69 5.32
CA GLN A 19 7.69 11.41 6.18
C GLN A 19 8.32 12.65 6.82
N PHE A 20 9.49 12.49 7.42
CA PHE A 20 10.30 13.56 7.95
C PHE A 20 11.49 13.72 7.02
N GLY A 21 11.42 14.66 6.06
CA GLY A 21 12.50 14.87 5.09
C GLY A 21 13.86 15.18 5.74
N HIS A 22 14.89 15.45 4.93
CA HIS A 22 16.29 15.71 5.35
C HIS A 22 16.54 16.85 6.38
N SER A 23 15.50 17.48 6.93
CA SER A 23 15.58 18.61 7.86
C SER A 23 15.36 18.24 9.34
N SER A 24 15.04 17.00 9.67
CA SER A 24 15.08 16.53 11.06
C SER A 24 16.54 16.41 11.50
N SER A 25 16.90 17.09 12.59
CA SER A 25 18.23 16.97 13.20
C SER A 25 18.55 15.50 13.44
N ALA A 26 19.47 14.96 12.64
CA ALA A 26 19.85 13.56 12.65
C ALA A 26 20.30 13.12 14.05
N SER A 27 19.38 12.58 14.84
CA SER A 27 19.73 11.61 15.87
C SER A 27 20.02 10.32 15.11
N THR A 28 21.29 10.18 14.73
CA THR A 28 21.91 9.00 14.11
C THR A 28 21.14 7.70 14.35
N GLY A 29 20.41 7.23 13.33
CA GLY A 29 19.88 5.85 13.29
C GLY A 29 18.49 5.61 13.89
N GLY A 30 17.62 6.63 13.94
CA GLY A 30 16.24 6.47 14.39
C GLY A 30 15.38 5.75 13.35
N TRP A 31 14.67 4.70 13.77
CA TRP A 31 13.65 3.98 12.97
C TRP A 31 12.70 4.93 12.22
N ASP A 32 12.38 6.08 12.81
CA ASP A 32 11.46 7.09 12.27
C ASP A 32 11.93 7.73 10.95
N GLU A 33 13.22 7.69 10.63
CA GLU A 33 13.76 8.27 9.39
C GLU A 33 13.45 7.42 8.15
N ASN A 34 12.98 6.18 8.33
CA ASN A 34 12.72 5.25 7.23
C ASN A 34 11.27 5.24 6.75
N TRP A 35 10.38 6.00 7.38
CA TRP A 35 8.99 6.10 6.94
C TRP A 35 8.88 6.79 5.59
N LEU A 36 8.22 6.10 4.66
CA LEU A 36 7.92 6.55 3.32
C LEU A 36 6.52 7.11 3.29
N GLN A 37 6.42 8.33 2.79
CA GLN A 37 5.14 8.92 2.43
C GLN A 37 4.63 8.25 1.15
N ILE A 38 3.49 7.57 1.24
CA ILE A 38 2.84 6.90 0.11
C ILE A 38 1.66 7.73 -0.35
N SER A 39 1.58 7.98 -1.66
CA SER A 39 0.38 8.50 -2.31
C SER A 39 -0.35 7.35 -3.01
N GLY A 40 -1.66 7.30 -2.81
CA GLY A 40 -2.55 6.32 -3.43
C GLY A 40 -3.63 6.98 -4.28
N ARG A 41 -3.91 6.42 -5.46
CA ARG A 41 -5.09 6.73 -6.28
C ARG A 41 -5.86 5.43 -6.48
N VAL A 42 -7.15 5.44 -6.16
CA VAL A 42 -7.96 4.23 -6.17
C VAL A 42 -9.24 4.44 -6.96
N ARG A 43 -9.65 3.41 -7.69
CA ARG A 43 -11.02 3.26 -8.21
C ARG A 43 -11.52 1.88 -7.81
N TRP A 44 -12.69 1.85 -7.19
CA TRP A 44 -13.40 0.62 -6.84
C TRP A 44 -14.91 0.81 -7.04
N GLY A 45 -15.46 0.11 -8.02
CA GLY A 45 -16.85 0.26 -8.43
C GLY A 45 -17.16 1.69 -8.89
N ALA A 46 -18.08 2.36 -8.19
CA ALA A 46 -18.45 3.75 -8.47
C ALA A 46 -17.61 4.78 -7.72
N GLU A 47 -16.79 4.35 -6.76
CA GLU A 47 -15.98 5.23 -5.93
C GLU A 47 -14.57 5.41 -6.49
N SER A 48 -14.03 6.60 -6.27
CA SER A 48 -12.62 6.88 -6.49
C SER A 48 -12.15 7.89 -5.47
N TRP A 49 -10.96 7.67 -4.93
CA TRP A 49 -10.37 8.55 -3.94
C TRP A 49 -8.86 8.55 -4.07
N VAL A 50 -8.26 9.48 -3.33
CA VAL A 50 -6.83 9.56 -3.15
C VAL A 50 -6.53 9.58 -1.67
N PHE A 51 -5.38 9.04 -1.29
CA PHE A 51 -4.84 9.17 0.06
C PHE A 51 -3.37 9.52 -0.03
N ARG A 52 -2.84 10.08 1.06
CA ARG A 52 -1.42 10.37 1.21
C ARG A 52 -1.02 10.19 2.66
N ASP A 53 -0.38 9.07 2.96
CA ASP A 53 -0.12 8.65 4.34
C ASP A 53 1.24 7.93 4.48
N PRO A 54 2.00 8.11 5.59
CA PRO A 54 3.24 7.40 5.82
C PRO A 54 2.97 5.96 6.28
N CYS A 55 2.66 5.07 5.34
CA CYS A 55 2.19 3.72 5.66
C CYS A 55 3.17 2.57 5.29
N LEU A 56 4.39 2.90 4.90
CA LEU A 56 5.46 1.92 4.66
C LEU A 56 6.80 2.47 5.14
N THR A 57 7.68 1.61 5.63
CA THR A 57 9.11 1.90 5.76
C THR A 57 9.87 1.54 4.48
N THR A 58 11.12 1.98 4.35
CA THR A 58 12.03 1.55 3.27
C THR A 58 12.21 0.04 3.20
N TRP A 59 12.28 -0.63 4.36
CA TRP A 59 12.38 -2.09 4.45
C TRP A 59 11.10 -2.78 4.01
N GLU A 60 9.95 -2.32 4.49
CA GLU A 60 8.64 -2.89 4.10
C GLU A 60 8.37 -2.69 2.60
N ALA A 61 8.79 -1.56 2.01
CA ALA A 61 8.72 -1.37 0.57
C ALA A 61 9.59 -2.39 -0.20
N GLN A 62 10.77 -2.72 0.32
CA GLN A 62 11.62 -3.77 -0.24
C GLN A 62 11.00 -5.17 -0.08
N GLU A 63 10.38 -5.45 1.07
CA GLU A 63 9.66 -6.70 1.31
C GLU A 63 8.46 -6.85 0.37
N LEU A 64 7.68 -5.79 0.17
CA LEU A 64 6.57 -5.74 -0.77
C LEU A 64 7.04 -5.99 -2.21
N LEU A 65 8.17 -5.41 -2.63
CA LEU A 65 8.76 -5.71 -3.94
C LEU A 65 9.13 -7.19 -4.07
N GLY A 66 9.73 -7.77 -3.02
CA GLY A 66 10.04 -9.19 -2.97
C GLY A 66 8.77 -10.06 -3.02
N TRP A 67 7.71 -9.62 -2.36
CA TRP A 67 6.40 -10.26 -2.38
C TRP A 67 5.80 -10.26 -3.80
N PHE A 68 5.75 -9.13 -4.49
CA PHE A 68 5.28 -9.06 -5.89
C PHE A 68 6.09 -9.91 -6.86
N ARG A 69 7.39 -10.08 -6.63
CA ARG A 69 8.19 -11.00 -7.45
C ARG A 69 7.75 -12.45 -7.23
N ARG A 70 7.47 -12.84 -5.98
CA ARG A 70 6.98 -14.19 -5.66
C ARG A 70 5.58 -14.46 -6.20
N THR A 71 4.72 -13.45 -6.35
CA THR A 71 3.39 -13.63 -6.95
C THR A 71 3.43 -14.05 -8.41
N VAL A 72 4.56 -13.86 -9.12
CA VAL A 72 4.73 -14.32 -10.50
C VAL A 72 4.90 -15.84 -10.58
N GLU A 73 5.51 -16.45 -9.57
CA GLU A 73 5.86 -17.88 -9.57
C GLU A 73 4.92 -18.72 -8.70
N SER A 74 4.25 -18.09 -7.74
CA SER A 74 3.49 -18.78 -6.69
C SER A 74 2.36 -17.91 -6.13
N THR A 75 1.62 -18.45 -5.16
CA THR A 75 0.65 -17.73 -4.35
C THR A 75 1.25 -17.55 -2.94
N PRO A 76 2.08 -16.53 -2.69
CA PRO A 76 2.67 -16.32 -1.37
C PRO A 76 1.59 -15.99 -0.33
N GLU A 77 1.89 -16.28 0.94
CA GLU A 77 1.07 -15.80 2.06
C GLU A 77 0.96 -14.27 2.05
N GLY A 78 -0.13 -13.76 2.63
CA GLY A 78 -0.38 -12.32 2.73
C GLY A 78 0.73 -11.56 3.44
N ILE A 79 0.82 -10.26 3.14
CA ILE A 79 1.75 -9.34 3.78
C ILE A 79 0.99 -8.14 4.34
N ASP A 80 1.24 -7.87 5.62
CA ASP A 80 0.80 -6.69 6.36
C ASP A 80 2.03 -5.87 6.76
N PHE A 81 1.79 -4.61 7.17
CA PHE A 81 2.84 -3.67 7.55
C PHE A 81 2.60 -3.10 8.93
N THR A 82 3.62 -2.41 9.44
CA THR A 82 3.63 -1.77 10.76
C THR A 82 2.48 -0.79 10.91
N GLU A 83 2.26 0.06 9.91
CA GLU A 83 1.03 0.85 9.80
C GLU A 83 -0.01 0.01 9.02
N PRO A 84 -1.12 -0.41 9.64
CA PRO A 84 -2.06 -1.36 9.04
C PRO A 84 -2.94 -0.76 7.92
N ASN A 85 -2.52 0.33 7.29
CA ASN A 85 -3.24 1.02 6.22
C ASN A 85 -3.23 0.25 4.89
N LEU A 86 -2.21 -0.60 4.66
CA LEU A 86 -2.10 -1.45 3.47
C LEU A 86 -1.94 -2.93 3.87
N ALA A 87 -2.56 -3.83 3.11
CA ALA A 87 -2.23 -5.26 3.12
C ALA A 87 -2.43 -5.87 1.72
N PHE A 88 -1.67 -6.91 1.42
CA PHE A 88 -1.73 -7.60 0.13
C PHE A 88 -1.81 -9.11 0.30
N ASP A 89 -2.75 -9.74 -0.41
CA ASP A 89 -2.90 -11.18 -0.46
C ASP A 89 -2.86 -11.67 -1.91
N ALA A 90 -2.22 -12.80 -2.16
CA ALA A 90 -2.29 -13.48 -3.44
C ALA A 90 -3.43 -14.50 -3.38
N ASN A 91 -4.39 -14.39 -4.30
CA ASN A 91 -5.53 -15.30 -4.35
C ASN A 91 -5.27 -16.45 -5.33
N SER A 92 -4.77 -16.13 -6.52
CA SER A 92 -4.47 -17.12 -7.55
C SER A 92 -3.37 -16.65 -8.49
N ASN A 93 -2.71 -17.61 -9.13
CA ASN A 93 -1.77 -17.39 -10.22
C ASN A 93 -1.99 -18.50 -11.26
N ASP A 94 -2.26 -18.13 -12.51
CA ASP A 94 -2.47 -19.06 -13.62
C ASP A 94 -1.25 -19.21 -14.56
N GLY A 95 -0.12 -18.62 -14.18
CA GLY A 95 1.13 -18.55 -14.95
C GLY A 95 1.27 -17.30 -15.82
N PHE A 96 0.19 -16.55 -16.03
CA PHE A 96 0.19 -15.30 -16.82
C PHE A 96 -0.34 -14.10 -16.02
N VAL A 97 -1.33 -14.33 -15.16
CA VAL A 97 -1.98 -13.31 -14.34
C VAL A 97 -2.01 -13.76 -12.89
N ALA A 98 -1.46 -12.93 -12.01
CA ALA A 98 -1.64 -13.05 -10.57
C ALA A 98 -2.85 -12.21 -10.13
N THR A 99 -3.80 -12.82 -9.44
CA THR A 99 -4.90 -12.10 -8.78
C THR A 99 -4.46 -11.72 -7.38
N ILE A 100 -4.37 -10.42 -7.14
CA ILE A 100 -3.96 -9.84 -5.87
C ILE A 100 -5.16 -9.13 -5.26
N VAL A 101 -5.40 -9.40 -3.98
CA VAL A 101 -6.35 -8.64 -3.16
C VAL A 101 -5.55 -7.56 -2.44
N VAL A 102 -6.00 -6.32 -2.55
CA VAL A 102 -5.42 -5.17 -1.84
C VAL A 102 -6.43 -4.72 -0.81
N THR A 103 -6.03 -4.73 0.47
CA THR A 103 -6.85 -4.19 1.54
C THR A 103 -6.35 -2.80 1.90
N LEU A 104 -7.27 -1.83 1.94
CA LEU A 104 -7.01 -0.45 2.33
C LEU A 104 -7.79 -0.15 3.61
N ARG A 105 -7.11 0.31 4.66
CA ARG A 105 -7.68 0.60 5.98
C ARG A 105 -7.28 2.01 6.44
N GLY A 106 -7.88 2.47 7.54
CA GLY A 106 -7.56 3.76 8.15
C GLY A 106 -7.62 4.91 7.14
N GLU A 107 -6.54 5.69 7.09
CA GLU A 107 -6.36 6.86 6.24
C GLU A 107 -6.29 6.51 4.73
N ALA A 108 -6.07 5.23 4.39
CA ALA A 108 -6.08 4.74 3.01
C ALA A 108 -7.46 4.25 2.56
N ALA A 109 -8.41 4.02 3.48
CA ALA A 109 -9.72 3.48 3.16
C ALA A 109 -10.58 4.44 2.32
N ALA A 110 -11.61 3.89 1.69
CA ALA A 110 -12.59 4.69 0.96
C ALA A 110 -13.29 5.70 1.91
N PRO A 111 -13.68 6.89 1.43
CA PRO A 111 -14.39 7.88 2.25
C PRO A 111 -15.68 7.35 2.88
N SER A 112 -16.37 6.43 2.19
CA SER A 112 -17.57 5.76 2.71
C SER A 112 -17.30 4.86 3.92
N CYS A 113 -16.06 4.42 4.14
CA CYS A 113 -15.64 3.68 5.32
C CYS A 113 -15.24 4.59 6.49
N ALA A 114 -14.99 5.88 6.26
CA ALA A 114 -14.57 6.82 7.31
C ALA A 114 -15.75 7.33 8.16
N THR A 115 -16.99 7.16 7.70
CA THR A 115 -18.21 7.59 8.40
C THR A 115 -18.68 6.54 9.42
N ASP A 116 -17.94 6.42 10.53
CA ASP A 116 -18.47 5.89 11.81
C ASP A 116 -17.86 6.62 13.03
N GLY A 117 -17.18 7.77 12.81
CA GLY A 117 -16.53 8.57 13.86
C GLY A 117 -17.40 9.67 14.47
N GLY A 118 -18.71 9.64 14.28
CA GLY A 118 -19.63 10.64 14.83
C GLY A 118 -20.18 10.27 16.20
N LEU A 119 -19.44 10.55 17.27
CA LEU A 119 -19.95 10.87 18.62
C LEU A 119 -18.95 11.76 19.38
#